data_AF-A0A818U521-F1
#
_entry.id   AF-A0A818U521-F1
#
_cell.length_a   1.000
_cell.length_b   1.000
_cell.length_c   1.000
_cell.angle_alpha   90.00
_cell.angle_beta   90.00
_cell.angle_gamma   90.00
#
_symmetry.space_group_name_H-M   'P 1'
#
loop_
_entity.id
_entity.type
_entity.pdbx_description
1 polymer ?
#
loop_
_entity_poly.entity_id
_entity_poly.type
_entity_poly.pdbx_seq_one_letter_code
_entity_poly.pdbx_strand_id
1 'polypeptide(L)'
;MITDIDEGETKQYNNYELESLVWYFLGLVHMDDFVHNDLNSNLDEPLENKLSGGQKTRLLLARALFRTHQRQSLMLILDEPDKGLPAETTVPIIENIINWYRPKGILFLTLYTEKAHTLQYDQILTIDDGLIIKVK
;
A
#
# COMPACT_ATOMS: atom_id res chain seq x y z
N MET A 1 -8.98 5.95 -2.59
CA MET A 1 -8.78 5.35 -3.94
C MET A 1 -7.29 5.40 -4.28
N ILE A 2 -6.67 4.30 -4.74
CA ILE A 2 -5.24 4.32 -5.09
C ILE A 2 -5.12 4.54 -6.60
N THR A 3 -4.46 5.62 -7.00
CA THR A 3 -4.30 6.01 -8.41
C THR A 3 -2.83 6.26 -8.71
N ASP A 4 -2.38 5.74 -9.85
CA ASP A 4 -1.12 6.10 -10.49
C ASP A 4 -1.37 7.14 -11.61
N ILE A 5 -0.37 7.95 -11.95
CA ILE A 5 -0.50 9.06 -12.92
C ILE A 5 0.18 8.73 -14.27
N ASP A 6 0.89 7.60 -14.37
CA ASP A 6 1.66 7.25 -15.57
C ASP A 6 1.04 6.10 -16.37
N GLU A 7 0.89 6.31 -17.69
CA GLU A 7 0.54 5.30 -18.70
C GLU A 7 1.80 4.59 -19.25
N GLY A 8 2.67 4.09 -18.36
CA GLY A 8 3.87 3.36 -18.75
C GLY A 8 3.59 1.98 -19.35
N GLU A 9 4.48 1.48 -20.21
CA GLU A 9 4.45 0.09 -20.71
C GLU A 9 4.47 -0.90 -19.54
N THR A 10 3.55 -1.87 -19.54
CA THR A 10 3.47 -2.88 -18.47
C THR A 10 4.63 -3.86 -18.62
N LYS A 11 5.49 -3.93 -17.61
CA LYS A 11 6.64 -4.85 -17.61
C LYS A 11 6.15 -6.31 -17.61
N GLN A 12 6.72 -7.13 -18.49
CA GLN A 12 6.48 -8.58 -18.50
C GLN A 12 7.43 -9.28 -17.53
N TYR A 13 6.92 -10.28 -16.82
CA TYR A 13 7.64 -11.08 -15.83
C TYR A 13 7.47 -12.56 -16.15
N ASN A 14 8.50 -13.37 -15.91
CA ASN A 14 8.33 -14.82 -15.90
C ASN A 14 7.61 -15.28 -14.61
N ASN A 15 7.17 -16.55 -14.57
CA ASN A 15 6.40 -17.05 -13.43
C ASN A 15 7.14 -16.97 -12.09
N TYR A 16 8.45 -17.26 -12.06
CA TYR A 16 9.24 -17.19 -10.82
C TYR A 16 9.39 -15.75 -10.32
N GLU A 17 9.61 -14.80 -11.23
CA GLU A 17 9.66 -13.38 -10.91
C GLU A 17 8.30 -12.88 -10.42
N LEU A 18 7.21 -13.28 -11.08
CA LEU A 18 5.86 -12.89 -10.72
C LEU A 18 5.51 -13.38 -9.31
N GLU A 19 5.76 -14.65 -9.01
CA GLU A 19 5.50 -15.23 -7.69
C GLU A 19 6.31 -14.51 -6.61
N SER A 20 7.60 -14.25 -6.87
CA SER A 20 8.48 -13.52 -5.94
C SER A 20 7.95 -12.10 -5.67
N LEU A 21 7.45 -11.42 -6.71
CA LEU A 21 6.84 -10.10 -6.55
C LEU A 21 5.54 -10.17 -5.76
N VAL A 22 4.68 -11.15 -6.01
CA VAL A 22 3.44 -11.33 -5.25
C VAL A 22 3.75 -11.46 -3.76
N TRP A 23 4.68 -12.32 -3.37
CA TRP A 23 5.13 -12.45 -1.98
C TRP A 23 5.69 -11.16 -1.41
N TYR A 24 6.50 -10.44 -2.19
CA TYR A 24 7.05 -9.15 -1.79
C TYR A 24 5.95 -8.13 -1.47
N PHE A 25 4.96 -7.97 -2.35
CA PHE A 25 3.86 -7.02 -2.13
C PHE A 25 2.89 -7.45 -1.03
N LEU A 26 2.71 -8.77 -0.81
CA LEU A 26 1.98 -9.28 0.36
C LEU A 26 2.71 -8.94 1.66
N GLY A 27 4.04 -9.06 1.70
CA GLY A 27 4.86 -8.68 2.84
C GLY A 27 4.79 -7.19 3.16
N LEU A 28 4.80 -6.32 2.15
CA LEU A 28 4.66 -4.86 2.36
C LEU A 28 3.39 -4.49 3.14
N VAL A 29 2.31 -5.27 3.00
CA VAL A 29 1.02 -5.04 3.64
C VAL A 29 0.72 -6.03 4.79
N HIS A 30 1.72 -6.80 5.25
CA HIS A 30 1.59 -7.82 6.29
C HIS A 30 0.50 -8.87 6.01
N MET A 31 0.35 -9.29 4.75
CA MET A 31 -0.56 -10.36 4.33
C MET A 31 0.15 -11.69 4.06
N ASP A 32 1.48 -11.68 4.00
CA ASP A 32 2.34 -12.86 3.84
C ASP A 32 2.11 -13.90 4.95
N ASP A 33 2.07 -13.48 6.22
CA ASP A 33 1.79 -14.40 7.34
C ASP A 33 0.44 -15.10 7.20
N PHE A 34 -0.60 -14.38 6.75
CA PHE A 34 -1.91 -14.96 6.52
C PHE A 34 -1.87 -16.00 5.39
N VAL A 35 -1.21 -15.69 4.28
CA VAL A 35 -1.10 -16.65 3.17
C VAL A 35 -0.27 -17.87 3.58
N HIS A 36 0.81 -17.68 4.33
CA HIS A 36 1.62 -18.78 4.83
C HIS A 36 0.85 -19.69 5.79
N ASN A 37 0.18 -19.12 6.79
CA ASN A 37 -0.42 -19.88 7.89
C ASN A 37 -1.84 -20.37 7.59
N ASP A 38 -2.68 -19.51 7.02
CA ASP A 38 -4.11 -19.79 6.81
C ASP A 38 -4.39 -20.44 5.45
N LEU A 39 -3.53 -20.20 4.45
CA LEU A 39 -3.67 -20.76 3.10
C LEU A 39 -2.57 -21.78 2.76
N ASN A 40 -1.73 -22.18 3.72
CA ASN A 40 -0.61 -23.11 3.51
C ASN A 40 0.33 -22.69 2.36
N SER A 41 0.59 -21.39 2.24
CA SER A 41 1.37 -20.79 1.14
C SER A 41 0.79 -21.00 -0.26
N ASN A 42 -0.48 -21.39 -0.38
CA ASN A 42 -1.15 -21.57 -1.67
C ASN A 42 -1.70 -20.23 -2.18
N LEU A 43 -1.01 -19.64 -3.17
CA LEU A 43 -1.45 -18.39 -3.81
C LEU A 43 -2.69 -18.56 -4.71
N ASP A 44 -3.00 -19.79 -5.12
CA ASP A 44 -4.17 -20.10 -5.94
C ASP A 44 -5.42 -20.45 -5.10
N GLU A 45 -5.31 -20.39 -3.77
CA GLU A 45 -6.40 -20.73 -2.86
C GLU A 45 -7.58 -19.74 -3.02
N PRO A 46 -8.81 -20.23 -3.26
CA PRO A 46 -9.98 -19.36 -3.30
C PRO A 46 -10.20 -18.65 -1.95
N LEU A 47 -10.32 -17.32 -2.01
CA LEU A 47 -10.43 -16.45 -0.83
C LEU A 47 -11.87 -16.15 -0.39
N GLU A 48 -12.88 -16.74 -1.07
CA GLU A 48 -14.30 -16.47 -0.80
C GLU A 48 -14.64 -16.69 0.67
N ASN A 49 -15.13 -15.62 1.33
CA ASN A 49 -15.48 -15.57 2.75
C ASN A 49 -14.35 -15.86 3.76
N LYS A 50 -13.10 -15.98 3.33
CA LYS A 50 -11.94 -16.25 4.21
C LYS A 50 -11.25 -15.00 4.74
N LEU A 51 -11.56 -13.82 4.18
CA LEU A 51 -10.91 -12.56 4.53
C LEU A 51 -11.79 -11.71 5.46
N SER A 52 -11.20 -11.24 6.55
CA SER A 52 -11.75 -10.14 7.37
C SER A 52 -11.79 -8.82 6.59
N GLY A 53 -12.53 -7.83 7.09
CA GLY A 53 -12.57 -6.50 6.48
C GLY A 53 -11.18 -5.87 6.30
N GLY A 54 -10.35 -5.90 7.35
CA GLY A 54 -8.99 -5.37 7.29
C GLY A 54 -8.07 -6.16 6.36
N GLN A 55 -8.21 -7.49 6.28
CA GLN A 55 -7.46 -8.30 5.31
C GLN A 55 -7.85 -7.97 3.87
N LYS A 56 -9.13 -7.75 3.58
CA LYS A 56 -9.59 -7.30 2.25
C LYS A 56 -8.96 -5.96 1.88
N THR A 57 -8.96 -4.98 2.80
CA THR A 57 -8.33 -3.67 2.58
C THR A 57 -6.84 -3.81 2.27
N ARG A 58 -6.09 -4.59 3.05
CA ARG A 58 -4.65 -4.79 2.85
C ARG A 58 -4.34 -5.52 1.55
N LEU A 59 -5.12 -6.52 1.18
CA LEU A 59 -4.97 -7.20 -0.11
C LEU A 59 -5.25 -6.27 -1.30
N LEU A 60 -6.27 -5.40 -1.20
CA LEU A 60 -6.55 -4.38 -2.21
C LEU A 60 -5.39 -3.37 -2.34
N LEU A 61 -4.79 -2.99 -1.21
CA LEU A 61 -3.60 -2.13 -1.16
C LEU A 61 -2.41 -2.83 -1.85
N ALA A 62 -2.07 -4.07 -1.51
CA ALA A 62 -1.01 -4.83 -2.18
C ALA A 62 -1.22 -4.90 -3.69
N ARG A 63 -2.45 -5.18 -4.12
CA ARG A 63 -2.81 -5.22 -5.55
C ARG A 63 -2.57 -3.88 -6.24
N ALA A 64 -2.86 -2.76 -5.58
CA ALA A 64 -2.62 -1.44 -6.14
C ALA A 64 -1.12 -1.11 -6.24
N LEU A 65 -0.35 -1.38 -5.17
CA LEU A 65 1.11 -1.19 -5.14
C LEU A 65 1.81 -2.03 -6.23
N PHE A 66 1.36 -3.28 -6.42
CA PHE A 66 1.85 -4.13 -7.49
C PHE A 66 1.59 -3.52 -8.87
N ARG A 67 0.39 -2.99 -9.13
CA ARG A 67 0.09 -2.30 -10.41
C ARG A 67 0.95 -1.07 -10.63
N THR A 68 1.15 -0.25 -9.60
CA THR A 68 2.06 0.91 -9.64
C THR A 68 3.49 0.48 -9.97
N HIS A 69 3.95 -0.66 -9.43
CA HIS A 69 5.24 -1.25 -9.78
C HIS A 69 5.32 -1.66 -11.26
N GLN A 70 4.32 -2.40 -11.75
CA GLN A 70 4.29 -2.91 -13.12
C GLN A 70 4.29 -1.79 -14.17
N ARG A 71 3.61 -0.68 -13.87
CA ARG A 71 3.53 0.53 -14.72
C ARG A 71 4.72 1.46 -14.56
N GLN A 72 5.62 1.13 -13.64
CA GLN A 72 6.80 1.93 -13.32
C GLN A 72 6.50 3.38 -12.92
N SER A 73 5.30 3.67 -12.42
CA SER A 73 4.83 5.03 -12.15
C SER A 73 5.79 5.81 -11.27
N LEU A 74 5.95 7.10 -11.51
CA LEU A 74 6.83 8.02 -10.80
C LEU A 74 6.16 8.64 -9.57
N MET A 75 4.82 8.60 -9.52
CA MET A 75 4.02 9.10 -8.42
C MET A 75 2.99 8.08 -7.97
N LEU A 76 2.86 7.94 -6.65
CA LEU A 76 1.85 7.14 -5.97
C LEU A 76 0.95 8.05 -5.13
N ILE A 77 -0.36 8.00 -5.36
CA ILE A 77 -1.35 8.68 -4.52
C ILE A 77 -2.14 7.64 -3.73
N LEU A 78 -2.13 7.79 -2.41
CA LEU A 78 -2.84 6.93 -1.47
C LEU A 78 -3.87 7.76 -0.72
N ASP A 79 -5.14 7.54 -1.05
CA ASP A 79 -6.27 8.18 -0.40
C ASP A 79 -6.91 7.27 0.66
N GLU A 80 -6.81 7.72 1.92
CA GLU A 80 -7.24 7.06 3.14
C GLU A 80 -6.66 5.63 3.33
N PRO A 81 -5.35 5.40 3.17
CA PRO A 81 -4.77 4.06 3.12
C PRO A 81 -4.85 3.28 4.44
N ASP A 82 -5.10 3.98 5.55
CA ASP A 82 -5.17 3.40 6.89
C ASP A 82 -6.60 3.24 7.42
N LYS A 83 -7.60 3.57 6.60
CA LYS A 83 -9.00 3.48 6.99
C LYS A 83 -9.41 2.05 7.32
N GLY A 84 -9.94 1.88 8.53
CA GLY A 84 -10.41 0.58 9.01
C GLY A 84 -9.30 -0.38 9.41
N LEU A 85 -8.06 0.09 9.58
CA LEU A 85 -6.94 -0.68 10.09
C LEU A 85 -6.54 -0.20 11.50
N PRO A 86 -6.22 -1.12 12.44
CA PRO A 86 -5.65 -0.75 13.73
C PRO A 86 -4.31 -0.05 13.58
N ALA A 87 -3.98 0.84 14.51
CA ALA A 87 -2.74 1.63 14.45
C ALA A 87 -1.48 0.75 14.44
N GLU A 88 -1.52 -0.38 15.15
CA GLU A 88 -0.46 -1.38 15.23
C GLU A 88 -0.15 -2.03 13.88
N THR A 89 -1.14 -2.05 12.98
CA THR A 89 -1.00 -2.56 11.61
C THR A 89 -0.68 -1.45 10.62
N THR A 90 -1.30 -0.27 10.77
CA THR A 90 -1.12 0.87 9.85
C THR A 90 0.31 1.36 9.79
N VAL A 91 0.90 1.68 10.95
CA VAL A 91 2.21 2.35 11.03
C VAL A 91 3.29 1.58 10.24
N PRO A 92 3.51 0.26 10.49
CA PRO A 92 4.55 -0.46 9.76
C PRO A 92 4.23 -0.60 8.26
N ILE A 93 2.96 -0.71 7.85
CA ILE A 93 2.57 -0.72 6.43
C ILE A 93 2.98 0.58 5.74
N ILE A 94 2.68 1.72 6.35
CA ILE A 94 3.01 3.03 5.76
C ILE A 94 4.53 3.21 5.67
N GLU A 95 5.27 2.82 6.71
CA GLU A 95 6.74 2.82 6.67
C GLU A 95 7.30 1.93 5.56
N ASN A 96 6.77 0.72 5.40
CA ASN A 96 7.16 -0.20 4.33
C ASN A 96 6.94 0.43 2.95
N ILE A 97 5.79 1.08 2.73
CA ILE A 97 5.47 1.76 1.47
C ILE A 97 6.42 2.93 1.21
N ILE A 98 6.68 3.77 2.23
CA ILE A 98 7.62 4.90 2.12
C ILE A 98 9.01 4.39 1.73
N ASN A 99 9.48 3.33 2.38
CA ASN A 99 10.80 2.75 2.10
C ASN A 99 10.87 2.10 0.71
N TRP A 100 9.83 1.39 0.31
CA TRP A 100 9.75 0.75 -1.01
C TRP A 100 9.77 1.77 -2.15
N TYR A 101 9.09 2.90 -1.99
CA TYR A 101 8.90 3.89 -3.06
C TYR A 101 9.85 5.10 -2.96
N ARG A 102 10.82 5.08 -2.04
CA ARG A 102 11.74 6.18 -1.72
C ARG A 102 12.40 6.93 -2.89
N PRO A 103 12.75 6.32 -4.05
CA PRO A 103 13.30 7.10 -5.16
C PRO A 103 12.24 7.89 -5.96
N LYS A 104 10.96 7.82 -5.59
CA LYS A 104 9.81 8.35 -6.33
C LYS A 104 8.89 9.15 -5.40
N GLY A 105 7.92 9.87 -5.97
CA GLY A 105 7.01 10.72 -5.20
C GLY A 105 5.83 9.96 -4.60
N ILE A 106 5.56 10.14 -3.30
CA ILE A 106 4.36 9.61 -2.66
C ILE A 106 3.53 10.76 -2.12
N LEU A 107 2.22 10.72 -2.35
CA LEU A 107 1.24 11.60 -1.71
C LEU A 107 0.27 10.75 -0.90
N PHE A 108 0.26 10.95 0.41
CA PHE A 108 -0.75 10.43 1.31
C PHE A 108 -1.86 11.48 1.47
N LEU A 109 -3.08 11.14 1.08
CA LEU A 109 -4.27 11.94 1.33
C LEU A 109 -4.99 11.33 2.53
N THR A 110 -5.08 12.11 3.61
CA THR A 110 -5.80 11.76 4.85
C THR A 110 -5.31 10.47 5.51
N LEU A 111 -4.57 10.62 6.61
CA LEU A 111 -4.25 9.51 7.52
C LEU A 111 -5.12 9.68 8.76
N TYR A 112 -5.90 8.67 9.13
CA TYR A 112 -6.74 8.72 10.33
C TYR A 112 -5.99 8.36 11.60
N THR A 113 -4.92 7.59 11.47
CA THR A 113 -4.13 7.07 12.57
C THR A 113 -3.17 8.15 13.05
N GLU A 114 -3.40 8.69 14.26
CA GLU A 114 -2.53 9.73 14.83
C GLU A 114 -1.05 9.31 14.89
N LYS A 115 -0.78 8.03 15.19
CA LYS A 115 0.60 7.50 15.19
C LYS A 115 1.25 7.61 13.80
N ALA A 116 0.49 7.44 12.72
CA ALA A 116 1.03 7.56 11.36
C ALA A 116 1.48 9.00 11.06
N HIS A 117 0.87 10.03 11.66
CA HIS A 117 1.28 11.43 11.47
C HIS A 117 2.68 11.74 11.98
N THR A 118 3.21 10.88 12.87
CA THR A 118 4.56 11.04 13.43
C THR A 118 5.67 10.45 12.58
N LEU A 119 5.31 9.77 11.48
CA LEU A 119 6.27 9.26 10.52
C LEU A 119 7.04 10.39 9.83
N GLN A 120 8.18 10.05 9.25
CA GLN A 120 9.03 11.01 8.57
C GLN A 120 8.46 11.32 7.19
N TYR A 121 7.80 12.47 7.07
CA TYR A 121 7.35 13.04 5.81
C TYR A 121 8.26 14.19 5.41
N ASP A 122 8.51 14.33 4.10
CA ASP A 122 9.26 15.47 3.57
C ASP A 122 8.47 16.78 3.69
N GLN A 123 7.14 16.70 3.54
CA GLN A 123 6.21 17.82 3.64
C GLN A 123 4.87 17.34 4.26
N ILE A 124 4.26 18.18 5.10
CA ILE A 124 2.93 17.97 5.68
C ILE A 124 2.07 19.21 5.40
N LEU A 125 0.98 19.00 4.66
CA LEU A 125 0.00 20.03 4.33
C LEU A 125 -1.25 19.85 5.21
N THR A 126 -1.68 20.92 5.89
CA THR A 126 -2.99 20.95 6.56
C THR A 126 -3.95 21.82 5.75
N ILE A 127 -5.09 21.25 5.38
CA ILE A 127 -6.15 21.93 4.62
C ILE A 127 -7.32 22.16 5.57
N ASP A 128 -7.81 23.40 5.62
CA ASP A 128 -9.00 23.80 6.37
C ASP A 128 -9.81 24.80 5.53
N ASP A 129 -11.13 24.60 5.47
CA ASP A 129 -12.07 25.37 4.62
C ASP A 129 -11.59 25.59 3.17
N GLY A 130 -11.02 24.54 2.56
CA GLY A 130 -10.49 24.58 1.19
C GLY A 130 -9.18 25.36 1.02
N LEU A 131 -8.55 25.82 2.10
CA LEU A 131 -7.29 26.56 2.10
C LEU A 131 -6.17 25.74 2.75
N ILE A 132 -4.95 25.86 2.23
CA ILE A 132 -3.76 25.31 2.89
C ILE A 132 -3.37 26.27 4.02
N ILE A 133 -3.57 25.85 5.26
CA ILE A 133 -3.31 26.66 6.45
C ILE A 133 -1.93 26.39 7.09
N LYS A 134 -1.30 25.27 6.75
CA LYS A 134 0.01 24.89 7.28
C LYS A 134 0.81 24.05 6.29
N VAL A 135 2.10 24.34 6.22
CA VAL A 135 3.12 23.57 5.49
C VAL A 135 4.27 23.32 6.48
N LYS A 136 4.65 22.07 6.70
CA LYS A 136 5.78 21.68 7.56
C LYS A 136 6.71 20.75 6.80
#